data_AF-A0A6G2S3X8-F1
#
_entry.id   AF-A0A6G2S3X8-F1
#
_cell.length_a   1.000
_cell.length_b   1.000
_cell.length_c   1.000
_cell.angle_alpha   90.00
_cell.angle_beta   90.00
_cell.angle_gamma   90.00
#
_symmetry.space_group_name_H-M   'P 1'
#
loop_
_entity.id
_entity.type
_entity.pdbx_description
1 polymer ?
#
loop_
_entity_poly.entity_id
_entity_poly.type
_entity_poly.pdbx_seq_one_letter_code
_entity_poly.pdbx_strand_id
1 'polypeptide(L)'
;MAFAPCISVRDTAASLAFYKRLGFDADSSTARPGDDIHMLLHQGEFVAMIYSNADLKNWLPVLADTPIGFAGMFYLGVDDLQAAFAHISQHAEIIKPVTTDHNGQRMFYFRDPDGYVIGINEKAALRASDLGKYA
;
A
#
# COMPACT_ATOMS: atom_id res chain seq x y z
N MET A 1 -11.73 8.36 -11.45
CA MET A 1 -12.52 7.61 -10.44
C MET A 1 -11.52 6.89 -9.56
N ALA A 2 -11.66 6.93 -8.23
CA ALA A 2 -10.70 6.30 -7.32
C ALA A 2 -11.01 4.80 -7.15
N PHE A 3 -9.97 3.97 -7.18
CA PHE A 3 -10.00 2.57 -6.79
C PHE A 3 -9.00 2.39 -5.66
N ALA A 4 -9.49 2.15 -4.44
CA ALA A 4 -8.65 2.08 -3.25
C ALA A 4 -8.72 0.67 -2.64
N PRO A 5 -7.58 0.03 -2.37
CA PRO A 5 -7.58 -1.27 -1.73
C PRO A 5 -7.97 -1.17 -0.25
N CYS A 6 -8.73 -2.16 0.22
CA CYS A 6 -8.89 -2.45 1.64
C CYS A 6 -7.97 -3.62 1.99
N ILE A 7 -6.92 -3.34 2.77
CA ILE A 7 -5.88 -4.29 3.13
C ILE A 7 -6.24 -4.94 4.46
N SER A 8 -6.55 -6.23 4.41
CA SER A 8 -6.90 -7.01 5.60
C SER A 8 -5.64 -7.44 6.35
N VAL A 9 -5.49 -7.01 7.59
CA VAL A 9 -4.27 -7.26 8.38
C VAL A 9 -4.57 -8.01 9.67
N ARG A 10 -3.57 -8.69 10.22
CA ARG A 10 -3.72 -9.44 11.47
C ARG A 10 -3.77 -8.53 12.69
N ASP A 11 -3.00 -7.45 12.67
CA ASP A 11 -2.83 -6.50 13.78
C ASP A 11 -2.68 -5.10 13.19
N THR A 12 -3.74 -4.29 13.29
CA THR A 12 -3.76 -2.94 12.74
C THR A 12 -2.69 -2.05 13.38
N ALA A 13 -2.45 -2.16 14.68
CA ALA A 13 -1.45 -1.36 15.37
C ALA A 13 -0.03 -1.66 14.83
N ALA A 14 0.28 -2.94 14.59
CA ALA A 14 1.55 -3.33 13.99
C ALA A 14 1.71 -2.81 12.55
N SER A 15 0.66 -2.95 11.72
CA SER A 15 0.67 -2.44 10.34
C SER A 15 0.77 -0.91 10.31
N LEU A 16 0.02 -0.19 11.15
CA LEU A 16 0.09 1.27 11.26
C LEU A 16 1.47 1.75 11.71
N ALA A 17 2.06 1.08 12.71
CA ALA A 17 3.41 1.41 13.16
C ALA A 17 4.45 1.16 12.05
N PHE A 18 4.26 0.13 11.22
CA PHE A 18 5.10 -0.14 10.06
C PHE A 18 4.97 0.96 9.00
N TYR A 19 3.75 1.25 8.53
CA TYR A 19 3.53 2.26 7.50
C TYR A 19 3.93 3.66 7.97
N LYS A 20 3.78 3.97 9.26
CA LYS A 20 4.28 5.22 9.85
C LYS A 20 5.80 5.38 9.72
N ARG A 21 6.57 4.29 9.87
CA ARG A 21 8.03 4.31 9.65
C ARG A 21 8.39 4.52 8.17
N LEU A 22 7.48 4.27 7.25
CA LEU A 22 7.67 4.48 5.81
C LEU A 22 7.22 5.88 5.35
N GLY A 23 6.76 6.74 6.26
CA GLY A 23 6.30 8.10 5.96
C GLY A 23 4.81 8.21 5.62
N PHE A 24 4.01 7.20 5.95
CA PHE A 24 2.56 7.27 5.85
C PHE A 24 1.94 7.76 7.15
N ASP A 25 0.75 8.32 7.05
CA ASP A 25 -0.10 8.65 8.18
C ASP A 25 -1.35 7.76 8.18
N ALA A 26 -2.08 7.75 9.29
CA ALA A 26 -3.35 7.07 9.39
C ALA A 26 -4.39 7.93 10.10
N ASP A 27 -5.59 7.96 9.53
CA ASP A 27 -6.76 8.59 10.12
C ASP A 27 -7.79 7.52 10.54
N SER A 28 -8.12 7.52 11.82
CA SER A 28 -9.07 6.60 12.45
C SER A 28 -10.36 7.31 12.88
N SER A 29 -10.49 8.63 12.63
CA SER A 29 -11.56 9.46 13.17
C SER A 29 -12.95 9.09 12.65
N THR A 30 -13.01 8.35 11.54
CA THR A 30 -14.25 7.90 10.90
C THR A 30 -14.69 6.49 11.33
N ALA A 31 -13.87 5.78 12.10
CA ALA A 31 -14.19 4.44 12.59
C ALA A 31 -15.31 4.49 13.63
N ARG A 32 -16.27 3.55 13.55
CA ARG A 32 -17.34 3.42 14.55
C ARG A 32 -16.81 2.68 15.78
N PRO A 33 -17.44 2.84 16.96
CA PRO A 33 -17.11 2.02 18.11
C PRO A 33 -17.21 0.53 17.77
N GLY A 34 -16.09 -0.19 17.89
CA GLY A 34 -15.99 -1.62 17.58
C GLY A 34 -15.44 -1.95 16.19
N ASP A 35 -15.20 -0.96 15.32
CA ASP A 35 -14.52 -1.17 14.04
C ASP A 35 -13.02 -0.85 14.18
N ASP A 36 -12.15 -1.81 13.87
CA ASP A 36 -10.70 -1.60 13.79
C ASP A 36 -10.25 -1.36 12.34
N ILE A 37 -10.63 -0.18 11.81
CA ILE A 37 -10.35 0.28 10.45
C ILE A 37 -9.70 1.66 10.45
N HIS A 38 -8.71 1.84 9.56
CA HIS A 38 -7.93 3.07 9.45
C HIS A 38 -7.73 3.48 8.00
N MET A 39 -7.87 4.77 7.72
CA MET A 39 -7.58 5.35 6.41
C MET A 39 -6.08 5.61 6.34
N LEU A 40 -5.38 4.92 5.44
CA LEU A 40 -3.96 5.14 5.20
C LEU A 40 -3.78 6.32 4.25
N LEU A 41 -2.90 7.25 4.66
CA LEU A 41 -2.60 8.46 3.93
C LEU A 41 -1.12 8.50 3.55
N HIS A 42 -0.81 9.03 2.37
CA HIS A 42 0.56 9.35 1.97
C HIS A 42 0.60 10.81 1.50
N GLN A 43 1.43 11.62 2.15
CA GLN A 43 1.51 13.07 1.89
C GLN A 43 0.12 13.77 1.98
N GLY A 44 -0.74 13.32 2.89
CA GLY A 44 -2.09 13.84 3.09
C GLY A 44 -3.14 13.31 2.11
N GLU A 45 -2.76 12.51 1.11
CA GLU A 45 -3.68 11.90 0.16
C GLU A 45 -4.10 10.49 0.61
N PHE A 46 -5.36 10.14 0.45
CA PHE A 46 -5.88 8.81 0.75
C PHE A 46 -5.40 7.77 -0.26
N VAL A 47 -4.84 6.66 0.22
CA VAL A 47 -4.23 5.62 -0.64
C VAL A 47 -4.76 4.21 -0.39
N ALA A 48 -5.17 3.88 0.83
CA ALA A 48 -5.68 2.55 1.18
C ALA A 48 -6.46 2.58 2.49
N MET A 49 -7.13 1.48 2.81
CA MET A 49 -7.65 1.23 4.16
C MET A 49 -6.87 0.07 4.78
N ILE A 50 -6.52 0.19 6.05
CA ILE A 50 -5.99 -0.92 6.87
C ILE A 50 -7.15 -1.39 7.74
N TYR A 51 -7.53 -2.67 7.64
CA TYR A 51 -8.67 -3.21 8.35
C TYR A 51 -8.31 -4.54 9.04
N SER A 52 -8.59 -4.64 10.33
CA SER A 52 -8.50 -5.91 11.08
C SER A 52 -9.20 -7.05 10.34
N ASN A 53 -8.50 -8.15 10.14
CA ASN A 53 -9.06 -9.36 9.52
C ASN A 53 -10.19 -9.96 10.36
N ALA A 54 -10.11 -9.86 11.69
CA ALA A 54 -11.16 -10.36 12.57
C ALA A 54 -12.47 -9.60 12.36
N ASP A 55 -12.40 -8.27 12.25
CA ASP A 55 -13.56 -7.41 12.09
C ASP A 55 -14.10 -7.45 10.66
N LEU A 56 -13.20 -7.43 9.66
CA LEU A 56 -13.57 -7.47 8.24
C LEU A 56 -14.42 -8.70 7.90
N LYS A 57 -14.12 -9.85 8.50
CA LYS A 57 -14.89 -11.09 8.27
C LYS A 57 -16.30 -11.02 8.82
N ASN A 58 -16.53 -10.27 9.90
CA ASN A 58 -17.86 -10.03 10.43
C ASN A 58 -18.62 -9.00 9.58
N TRP A 59 -17.93 -7.96 9.13
CA TRP A 59 -18.50 -6.88 8.32
C TRP A 59 -18.83 -7.33 6.89
N LEU A 60 -17.97 -8.15 6.28
CA LEU A 60 -18.13 -8.68 4.92
C LEU A 60 -17.93 -10.21 4.90
N PRO A 61 -18.97 -10.98 5.28
CA PRO A 61 -18.87 -12.43 5.51
C PRO A 61 -18.38 -13.27 4.32
N VAL A 62 -18.47 -12.77 3.08
CA VAL A 62 -17.91 -13.47 1.91
C VAL A 62 -16.38 -13.64 2.01
N LEU A 63 -15.71 -12.87 2.86
CA LEU A 63 -14.27 -12.96 3.11
C LEU A 63 -13.90 -13.84 4.32
N ALA A 64 -14.86 -14.48 5.00
CA ALA A 64 -14.64 -15.24 6.25
C ALA A 64 -13.50 -16.27 6.15
N ASP A 65 -13.47 -17.03 5.06
CA ASP A 65 -12.48 -18.09 4.81
C ASP A 65 -11.34 -17.64 3.89
N THR A 66 -11.29 -16.36 3.52
CA THR A 66 -10.21 -15.81 2.71
C THR A 66 -8.97 -15.62 3.60
N PRO A 67 -7.81 -16.22 3.25
CA PRO A 67 -6.58 -16.01 4.00
C PRO A 67 -6.10 -14.56 3.84
N ILE A 68 -5.37 -14.07 4.84
CA ILE A 68 -4.64 -12.81 4.72
C ILE A 68 -3.61 -12.94 3.58
N GLY A 69 -3.49 -11.88 2.79
CA GLY A 69 -2.59 -11.80 1.64
C GLY A 69 -3.35 -11.66 0.32
N PHE A 70 -2.59 -11.46 -0.76
CA PHE A 70 -3.15 -11.23 -2.09
C PHE A 70 -2.20 -11.77 -3.15
N ALA A 71 -2.73 -12.54 -4.11
CA ALA A 71 -1.97 -12.98 -5.28
C ALA A 71 -1.91 -11.85 -6.33
N GLY A 72 -1.08 -10.84 -6.03
CA GLY A 72 -0.89 -9.65 -6.86
C GLY A 72 -0.10 -8.59 -6.11
N MET A 73 -0.13 -7.35 -6.61
CA MET A 73 0.53 -6.22 -5.97
C MET A 73 -0.32 -4.94 -6.09
N PHE A 74 -0.13 -4.03 -5.15
CA PHE A 74 -0.69 -2.68 -5.20
C PHE A 74 0.37 -1.69 -5.64
N TYR A 75 -0.01 -0.63 -6.36
CA TYR A 75 0.93 0.39 -6.84
C TYR A 75 0.62 1.74 -6.20
N LEU A 76 1.68 2.42 -5.77
CA LEU A 76 1.64 3.80 -5.31
C LEU A 76 2.63 4.64 -6.11
N GLY A 77 2.10 5.66 -6.78
CA GLY A 77 2.89 6.64 -7.51
C GLY A 77 3.55 7.65 -6.57
N VAL A 78 4.84 7.89 -6.74
CA VAL A 78 5.61 8.92 -6.03
C VAL A 78 6.31 9.88 -6.99
N ASP A 79 6.58 11.09 -6.53
CA ASP A 79 7.30 12.10 -7.32
C ASP A 79 8.82 11.89 -7.29
N ASP A 80 9.37 11.37 -6.18
CA ASP A 80 10.80 11.04 -6.04
C ASP A 80 10.99 9.56 -5.66
N LEU A 81 11.24 8.72 -6.67
CA LEU A 81 11.43 7.29 -6.48
C LEU A 81 12.70 6.95 -5.68
N GLN A 82 13.76 7.74 -5.86
CA GLN A 82 15.05 7.45 -5.24
C GLN A 82 15.01 7.76 -3.74
N ALA A 83 14.40 8.89 -3.35
CA ALA A 83 14.16 9.22 -1.95
C ALA A 83 13.24 8.19 -1.28
N ALA A 84 12.15 7.81 -1.95
CA ALA A 84 11.25 6.76 -1.45
C ALA A 84 11.98 5.43 -1.25
N PHE A 85 12.78 4.99 -2.22
CA PHE A 85 13.57 3.76 -2.11
C PHE A 85 14.57 3.82 -0.95
N ALA A 86 15.35 4.91 -0.87
CA ALA A 86 16.35 5.07 0.18
C ALA A 86 15.71 5.00 1.57
N HIS A 87 14.56 5.65 1.77
CA HIS A 87 13.84 5.61 3.04
C HIS A 87 13.22 4.23 3.32
N ILE A 88 12.46 3.68 2.38
CA ILE A 88 11.72 2.42 2.60
C ILE A 88 12.66 1.23 2.80
N SER A 89 13.79 1.20 2.10
CA SER A 89 14.78 0.11 2.22
C SER A 89 15.42 0.00 3.62
N GLN A 90 15.32 1.05 4.45
CA GLN A 90 15.81 1.02 5.84
C GLN A 90 14.83 0.31 6.80
N HIS A 91 13.59 0.09 6.37
CA HIS A 91 12.49 -0.30 7.25
C HIS A 91 11.67 -1.49 6.73
N ALA A 92 11.81 -1.85 5.45
CA ALA A 92 11.05 -2.92 4.82
C ALA A 92 11.93 -3.87 3.99
N GLU A 93 11.48 -5.11 3.83
CA GLU A 93 12.10 -6.08 2.93
C GLU A 93 11.87 -5.66 1.47
N ILE A 94 12.94 -5.30 0.77
CA ILE A 94 12.90 -5.03 -0.67
C ILE A 94 12.86 -6.37 -1.42
N ILE A 95 11.75 -6.65 -2.11
CA ILE A 95 11.54 -7.88 -2.89
C ILE A 95 12.13 -7.76 -4.29
N LYS A 96 12.11 -6.56 -4.85
CA LYS A 96 12.73 -6.25 -6.12
C LYS A 96 13.25 -4.81 -6.09
N PRO A 97 14.55 -4.57 -6.33
CA PRO A 97 15.14 -3.24 -6.27
C PRO A 97 14.60 -2.34 -7.40
N VAL A 98 15.01 -1.07 -7.41
CA VAL A 98 14.65 -0.14 -8.47
C VAL A 98 15.09 -0.70 -9.82
N THR A 99 14.15 -0.85 -10.74
CA THR A 99 14.37 -1.30 -12.11
C THR A 99 13.61 -0.43 -13.09
N THR A 100 14.13 -0.34 -14.31
CA THR A 100 13.39 0.20 -15.46
C THR A 100 12.85 -0.96 -16.28
N ASP A 101 11.54 -1.01 -16.52
CA ASP A 101 10.93 -2.05 -17.34
C ASP A 101 10.99 -1.73 -18.85
N HIS A 102 10.48 -2.64 -19.68
CA HIS A 102 10.50 -2.49 -21.14
C HIS A 102 9.62 -1.34 -21.67
N ASN A 103 8.71 -0.80 -20.84
CA ASN A 103 7.89 0.36 -21.18
C ASN A 103 8.52 1.67 -20.66
N GLY A 104 9.69 1.62 -20.02
CA GLY A 104 10.32 2.78 -19.40
C GLY A 104 9.77 3.14 -18.01
N GLN A 105 8.95 2.29 -17.39
CA GLN A 105 8.52 2.46 -16.01
C GLN A 105 9.67 2.26 -15.05
N ARG A 106 9.79 3.15 -14.06
CA ARG A 106 10.77 3.02 -12.97
C ARG A 106 10.05 2.70 -11.68
N MET A 107 10.42 1.58 -11.05
CA MET A 107 9.74 1.10 -9.84
C MET A 107 10.58 0.11 -9.03
N PHE A 108 10.26 -0.02 -7.75
CA PHE A 108 10.73 -1.07 -6.85
C PHE A 108 9.56 -1.67 -6.06
N TYR A 109 9.80 -2.78 -5.38
CA TYR A 109 8.78 -3.50 -4.63
C TYR A 109 9.27 -3.87 -3.25
N PHE A 110 8.41 -3.71 -2.25
CA PHE A 110 8.64 -4.15 -0.89
C PHE A 110 7.49 -5.02 -0.38
N ARG A 111 7.75 -5.76 0.70
CA ARG A 111 6.74 -6.56 1.40
C ARG A 111 6.36 -5.91 2.72
N ASP A 112 5.06 -5.85 3.00
CA ASP A 112 4.53 -5.38 4.29
C ASP A 112 4.48 -6.51 5.35
N PRO A 113 4.13 -6.22 6.62
CA PRO A 113 4.15 -7.19 7.71
C PRO A 113 3.23 -8.41 7.50
N ASP A 114 2.15 -8.25 6.74
CA ASP A 114 1.15 -9.28 6.48
C ASP A 114 1.39 -9.99 5.14
N GLY A 115 2.45 -9.62 4.41
CA GLY A 115 2.91 -10.28 3.20
C GLY A 115 2.41 -9.64 1.89
N TYR A 116 1.73 -8.51 1.96
CA TYR A 116 1.30 -7.78 0.76
C TYR A 116 2.50 -7.20 0.02
N VAL A 117 2.48 -7.28 -1.30
CA VAL A 117 3.51 -6.69 -2.17
C VAL A 117 3.06 -5.31 -2.63
N ILE A 118 3.86 -4.31 -2.29
CA ILE A 118 3.60 -2.91 -2.66
C ILE A 118 4.68 -2.47 -3.64
N GLY A 119 4.24 -2.05 -4.83
CA GLY A 119 5.07 -1.42 -5.85
C GLY A 119 5.05 0.10 -5.69
N ILE A 120 6.23 0.70 -5.71
CA ILE A 120 6.38 2.16 -5.76
C ILE A 120 6.86 2.53 -7.16
N ASN A 121 6.11 3.38 -7.86
CA ASN A 121 6.43 3.79 -9.23
C ASN A 121 6.62 5.31 -9.33
N GLU A 122 7.53 5.73 -10.20
CA GLU A 122 7.78 7.15 -10.45
C GLU A 122 6.67 7.74 -11.35
N LYS A 123 5.92 8.73 -10.85
CA LYS A 123 4.81 9.35 -11.60
C LYS A 123 5.29 9.95 -12.93
N ALA A 124 6.48 10.54 -12.97
CA ALA A 124 7.06 11.11 -14.19
C ALA A 124 7.38 10.03 -15.24
N ALA A 125 7.98 8.91 -14.83
CA ALA A 125 8.24 7.77 -15.72
C ALA A 125 6.94 7.12 -16.22
N LEU A 126 5.90 7.04 -15.37
CA LEU A 126 4.56 6.60 -15.79
C LEU A 126 4.04 7.44 -16.96
N ARG A 127 4.01 8.76 -16.79
CA ARG A 127 3.52 9.70 -17.80
C ARG A 127 4.34 9.67 -19.10
N ALA A 128 5.64 9.43 -19.02
CA ALA A 128 6.54 9.40 -20.19
C ALA A 128 6.54 8.06 -20.95
N SER A 129 5.89 7.03 -20.43
CA SER A 129 5.88 5.68 -21.02
C SER A 129 4.75 5.43 -22.02
N ASP A 130 4.79 4.27 -22.67
CA ASP A 130 3.67 3.73 -23.45
C ASP A 130 2.36 3.55 -22.63
N LEU A 131 2.47 3.51 -21.30
CA LEU A 131 1.34 3.46 -20.36
C LEU A 131 0.84 4.85 -19.94
N GLY A 132 1.52 5.95 -20.33
CA GLY A 132 1.15 7.31 -19.97
C GLY A 132 -0.25 7.71 -20.44
N LYS A 133 -0.80 7.01 -21.45
CA LYS A 133 -2.19 7.13 -21.89
C LYS A 133 -3.24 6.71 -20.84
N TYR A 134 -2.82 6.06 -19.75
CA TYR A 134 -3.67 5.63 -18.64
C TYR A 134 -3.43 6.45 -17.36
N ALA A 135 -2.50 7.42 -17.39
CA ALA A 135 -2.09 8.22 -16.23
C ALA A 135 -2.98 9.45 -16.00
#